data_AF-M7CAV9-F1
#
_entry.id   AF-M7CAV9-F1
#
_cell.length_a   1.000
_cell.length_b   1.000
_cell.length_c   1.000
_cell.angle_alpha   90.00
_cell.angle_beta   90.00
_cell.angle_gamma   90.00
#
_symmetry.space_group_name_H-M   'P 1'
#
loop_
_entity.id
_entity.type
_entity.pdbx_description
1 polymer ?
#
loop_
_entity_poly.entity_id
_entity_poly.type
_entity_poly.pdbx_seq_one_letter_code
_entity_poly.pdbx_strand_id
1 'polypeptide(L)'
;MVKKVIEPMACEGLRTICLAFRDFAAGPEPNWENENDIVGELTCIAVVGIEDPVRPEVPEAICKCQKAGITVRMVTGDNINTARAIAVKCGILQPGEDFLCLEGKDFNRRIRNEKGEVRG
;
A
#
# COMPACT_ATOMS: atom_id res chain seq x y z
N MET A 1 15.06 -10.00 2.88
CA MET A 1 13.96 -9.49 3.71
C MET A 1 12.83 -8.90 2.86
N VAL A 2 13.05 -7.81 2.12
CA VAL A 2 11.99 -7.14 1.32
C VAL A 2 11.27 -8.10 0.35
N LYS A 3 11.98 -8.68 -0.62
CA LYS A 3 11.37 -9.57 -1.64
C LYS A 3 10.79 -10.88 -1.12
N LYS A 4 11.35 -11.41 -0.03
CA LYS A 4 11.02 -12.76 0.47
C LYS A 4 9.98 -12.77 1.59
N VAL A 5 9.74 -11.63 2.24
CA VAL A 5 8.85 -11.53 3.41
C VAL A 5 7.85 -10.39 3.24
N ILE A 6 8.33 -9.18 2.99
CA ILE A 6 7.47 -7.98 2.90
C ILE A 6 6.58 -8.04 1.66
N GLU A 7 7.14 -8.39 0.49
CA GLU A 7 6.35 -8.52 -0.75
C GLU A 7 5.23 -9.57 -0.64
N PRO A 8 5.48 -10.81 -0.17
CA PRO A 8 4.42 -11.77 0.11
C PRO A 8 3.34 -11.26 1.08
N MET A 9 3.74 -10.67 2.22
CA MET A 9 2.80 -10.09 3.18
C MET A 9 1.92 -9.01 2.54
N ALA A 10 2.50 -8.13 1.72
CA ALA A 10 1.76 -7.09 1.02
C ALA A 10 0.78 -7.68 -0.02
N CYS A 11 1.18 -8.75 -0.72
CA CYS A 11 0.31 -9.49 -1.65
C CYS A 11 -0.88 -10.16 -0.95
N GLU A 12 -0.78 -10.46 0.34
CA GLU A 12 -1.90 -10.94 1.16
C GLU A 12 -2.79 -9.80 1.70
N GLY A 13 -2.44 -8.55 1.41
CA GLY A 13 -3.16 -7.37 1.85
C GLY A 13 -2.73 -6.86 3.23
N LEU A 14 -1.61 -7.32 3.77
CA LEU A 14 -1.11 -6.91 5.08
C LEU A 14 -0.32 -5.60 4.99
N ARG A 15 -0.57 -4.69 5.93
CA ARG A 15 0.27 -3.52 6.18
C ARG A 15 1.49 -3.94 7.00
N THR A 16 2.67 -3.86 6.38
CA THR A 16 3.93 -4.30 7.01
C THR A 16 4.58 -3.18 7.83
N ILE A 17 4.97 -3.46 9.06
CA ILE A 17 5.73 -2.55 9.93
C ILE A 17 7.04 -3.24 10.35
N CYS A 18 8.16 -2.52 10.24
CA CYS A 18 9.47 -2.98 10.71
C CYS A 18 9.77 -2.37 12.09
N LEU A 19 10.11 -3.22 13.06
CA LEU A 19 10.56 -2.84 14.39
C LEU A 19 12.09 -2.96 14.40
N ALA A 20 12.77 -1.86 14.68
CA ALA A 20 14.23 -1.81 14.74
C ALA A 20 14.68 -0.87 15.87
N PHE A 21 15.89 -1.08 16.38
CA PHE A 21 16.45 -0.25 17.46
C PHE A 21 17.92 0.07 17.18
N ARG A 22 18.43 1.08 17.86
CA ARG A 22 19.87 1.39 17.94
C ARG A 22 20.15 1.92 19.33
N ASP A 23 21.24 1.44 19.91
CA ASP A 23 21.76 1.97 21.15
C ASP A 23 22.65 3.18 20.86
N PHE A 24 22.48 4.25 21.63
CA PHE A 24 23.37 5.41 21.59
C PHE A 24 24.40 5.30 22.71
N ALA A 25 25.65 5.65 22.41
CA ALA A 25 26.72 5.64 23.39
C ALA A 25 26.43 6.61 24.55
N ALA A 26 26.95 6.30 25.74
CA ALA A 26 26.86 7.21 26.88
C ALA A 26 27.57 8.54 26.55
N GLY A 27 26.79 9.61 26.43
CA GLY A 27 27.24 10.91 25.95
C GLY A 27 26.08 11.92 25.94
N PRO A 28 26.27 13.12 25.38
CA PRO A 28 25.16 14.05 25.18
C PRO A 28 24.11 13.39 24.28
N GLU A 29 22.83 13.69 24.55
CA GLU A 29 21.75 13.17 23.71
C GLU A 29 21.96 13.58 22.24
N PRO A 30 21.64 12.68 21.29
CA PRO A 30 21.71 13.03 19.89
C PRO A 30 20.68 14.13 19.58
N ASN A 31 20.94 14.91 18.52
CA ASN A 31 19.95 15.87 18.04
C ASN A 31 18.78 15.12 17.38
N TRP A 32 17.69 14.93 18.12
CA TRP A 32 16.50 14.20 17.66
C TRP A 32 15.84 14.79 16.41
N GLU A 33 16.08 16.06 16.10
CA GLU A 33 15.57 16.74 14.90
C GLU A 33 16.43 16.45 13.64
N ASN A 34 17.64 15.91 13.80
CA ASN A 34 18.48 15.53 12.65
C ASN A 34 18.24 14.07 12.27
N GLU A 35 17.26 13.85 11.39
CA GLU A 35 16.85 12.51 10.94
C GLU A 35 18.02 11.64 10.44
N ASN A 36 19.02 12.21 9.75
CA ASN A 36 20.16 11.45 9.23
C ASN A 36 21.05 10.86 10.33
N ASP A 37 21.15 11.53 11.48
CA ASP A 37 21.96 11.06 12.60
C ASP A 37 21.22 9.98 13.40
N ILE A 38 19.88 10.03 13.38
CA ILE A 38 19.00 9.13 14.13
C ILE A 38 18.67 7.86 13.32
N VAL A 39 18.28 8.01 12.05
CA VAL A 39 17.76 6.95 11.18
C VAL A 39 18.90 6.30 10.39
N GLY A 40 19.84 5.72 11.12
CA GLY A 40 20.99 4.98 10.56
C GLY A 40 21.41 3.86 11.50
N GLU A 41 22.07 2.82 10.95
CA GLU A 41 22.66 1.71 11.72
C GLU A 41 21.70 0.99 12.69
N LEU A 42 20.41 0.93 12.32
CA LEU A 42 19.39 0.25 13.12
C LEU A 42 19.54 -1.28 13.01
N THR A 43 19.38 -1.96 14.14
CA THR A 43 19.23 -3.42 14.21
C THR A 43 17.76 -3.78 14.07
N CYS A 44 17.41 -4.44 12.97
CA CYS A 44 16.07 -4.97 12.75
C CYS A 44 15.75 -6.09 13.75
N ILE A 45 14.65 -5.96 14.47
CA ILE A 45 14.14 -6.96 15.42
C ILE A 45 13.12 -7.86 14.74
N ALA A 46 12.09 -7.26 14.13
CA ALA A 46 10.97 -7.99 13.56
C ALA A 46 10.26 -7.20 12.45
N VAL A 47 9.57 -7.93 11.58
CA VAL A 47 8.58 -7.39 10.65
C VAL A 47 7.24 -8.00 11.01
N VAL A 48 6.23 -7.16 11.22
CA VAL A 48 4.87 -7.59 11.50
C VAL A 48 3.95 -7.19 10.35
N GLY A 49 3.00 -8.06 10.01
CA GLY A 49 1.93 -7.76 9.06
C GLY A 49 0.63 -7.54 9.83
N ILE A 50 -0.01 -6.40 9.59
CA ILE A 50 -1.30 -6.04 10.19
C ILE A 50 -2.35 -6.06 9.09
N GLU A 51 -3.42 -6.82 9.28
CA GLU A 51 -4.56 -6.82 8.37
C GLU A 51 -5.58 -5.75 8.80
N ASP A 52 -6.03 -4.95 7.84
CA ASP A 52 -7.27 -4.20 7.97
C ASP A 52 -8.38 -4.99 7.27
N PRO A 53 -9.22 -5.72 8.02
CA PRO A 53 -10.16 -6.66 7.41
C PRO A 53 -11.23 -5.91 6.63
N VAL A 54 -11.54 -6.44 5.45
CA VAL A 54 -12.68 -5.96 4.66
C VAL A 54 -13.96 -6.14 5.49
N ARG A 55 -14.77 -5.08 5.56
CA ARG A 55 -16.05 -5.15 6.28
C ARG A 55 -16.94 -6.24 5.64
N PRO A 56 -17.59 -7.11 6.42
CA PRO A 56 -18.33 -8.27 5.90
C PRO A 56 -19.40 -7.93 4.85
N GLU A 57 -20.00 -6.74 4.92
CA GLU A 57 -21.04 -6.26 4.02
C GLU A 57 -20.51 -5.79 2.65
N VAL A 58 -19.22 -5.51 2.52
CA VAL A 58 -18.63 -4.88 1.33
C VAL A 58 -18.72 -5.75 0.08
N PRO A 59 -18.37 -7.05 0.09
CA PRO A 59 -18.46 -7.89 -1.10
C PRO A 59 -19.89 -7.99 -1.64
N GLU A 60 -20.90 -8.09 -0.76
CA GLU A 60 -22.30 -8.14 -1.18
C GLU A 60 -22.75 -6.82 -1.81
N ALA A 61 -22.36 -5.69 -1.21
CA ALA A 61 -22.67 -4.36 -1.75
C ALA A 61 -22.07 -4.15 -3.15
N ILE A 62 -20.81 -4.55 -3.35
CA ILE A 62 -20.13 -4.47 -4.65
C ILE A 62 -20.85 -5.34 -5.69
N CYS A 63 -21.21 -6.58 -5.32
CA CYS A 63 -21.95 -7.47 -6.21
C CYS A 63 -23.30 -6.87 -6.63
N LYS A 64 -24.04 -6.24 -5.71
CA LYS A 64 -25.30 -5.55 -6.02
C LYS A 64 -25.10 -4.40 -7.00
N CYS A 65 -24.07 -3.56 -6.79
CA CYS A 65 -23.72 -2.48 -7.71
C CYS A 65 -23.39 -3.01 -9.11
N GLN A 66 -22.54 -4.03 -9.21
CA GLN A 66 -22.16 -4.62 -10.49
C GLN A 66 -23.36 -5.23 -11.23
N LYS A 67 -24.26 -5.94 -10.54
CA LYS A 67 -25.50 -6.49 -11.12
C LYS A 67 -26.47 -5.39 -11.62
N ALA A 68 -26.40 -4.20 -11.03
CA ALA A 68 -27.15 -3.04 -11.49
C ALA A 68 -26.48 -2.30 -12.67
N GLY A 69 -25.36 -2.81 -13.20
CA GLY A 69 -24.60 -2.19 -14.29
C GLY A 69 -23.67 -1.06 -13.82
N ILE A 70 -23.41 -0.93 -12.52
CA ILE A 70 -22.52 0.11 -11.96
C ILE A 70 -21.10 -0.44 -11.87
N THR A 71 -20.15 0.26 -12.50
CA THR A 71 -18.72 -0.08 -12.40
C THR A 71 -18.10 0.52 -11.14
N VAL A 72 -17.73 -0.33 -10.19
CA VAL A 72 -17.01 0.06 -8.96
C VAL A 72 -15.51 0.23 -9.26
N ARG A 73 -14.89 1.31 -8.79
CA ARG A 73 -13.45 1.58 -8.92
C ARG A 73 -12.86 1.93 -7.56
N MET A 74 -11.72 1.32 -7.22
CA MET A 74 -10.99 1.60 -5.98
C MET A 74 -9.99 2.74 -6.21
N VAL A 75 -9.96 3.70 -5.27
CA VAL A 75 -8.91 4.71 -5.15
C VAL A 75 -8.39 4.65 -3.71
N THR A 76 -7.10 4.39 -3.54
CA THR A 76 -6.44 4.28 -2.23
C THR A 76 -5.02 4.84 -2.29
N GLY A 77 -4.51 5.25 -1.13
CA GLY A 77 -3.11 5.63 -0.94
C GLY A 77 -2.19 4.45 -0.55
N ASP A 78 -2.72 3.24 -0.41
CA ASP A 78 -1.92 2.04 -0.12
C ASP A 78 -1.03 1.62 -1.30
N ASN A 79 -0.07 0.74 -1.02
CA ASN A 79 0.76 0.11 -2.04
C ASN A 79 -0.10 -0.67 -3.06
N ILE A 80 0.32 -0.70 -4.33
CA ILE A 80 -0.41 -1.35 -5.42
C ILE A 80 -0.71 -2.83 -5.18
N ASN A 81 0.18 -3.57 -4.51
CA ASN A 81 -0.02 -4.99 -4.21
C ASN A 81 -1.13 -5.18 -3.17
N THR A 82 -1.11 -4.37 -2.10
CA THR A 82 -2.16 -4.36 -1.08
C THR A 82 -3.50 -3.96 -1.68
N ALA A 83 -3.55 -2.88 -2.47
CA ALA A 83 -4.75 -2.43 -3.14
C ALA A 83 -5.35 -3.52 -4.06
N ARG A 84 -4.50 -4.22 -4.81
CA ARG A 84 -4.94 -5.35 -5.66
C ARG A 84 -5.51 -6.49 -4.84
N ALA A 85 -4.82 -6.90 -3.76
CA ALA A 85 -5.28 -7.98 -2.89
C ALA A 85 -6.65 -7.66 -2.27
N ILE A 86 -6.83 -6.44 -1.75
CA ILE A 86 -8.11 -5.98 -1.19
C ILE A 86 -9.17 -5.87 -2.28
N ALA A 87 -8.85 -5.37 -3.46
CA ALA A 87 -9.81 -5.27 -4.56
C ALA A 87 -10.33 -6.63 -5.02
N VAL A 88 -9.48 -7.68 -5.00
CA VAL A 88 -9.90 -9.07 -5.25
C VAL A 88 -10.76 -9.59 -4.09
N LYS A 89 -10.34 -9.41 -2.82
CA LYS A 89 -11.13 -9.80 -1.63
C LYS A 89 -12.52 -9.15 -1.62
N CYS A 90 -12.64 -7.90 -2.04
CA CYS A 90 -13.89 -7.15 -2.13
C CYS A 90 -14.74 -7.53 -3.36
N GLY A 91 -14.22 -8.30 -4.32
CA GLY A 91 -14.92 -8.62 -5.58
C GLY A 91 -14.98 -7.46 -6.58
N ILE A 92 -14.14 -6.43 -6.42
CA ILE A 92 -13.97 -5.36 -7.42
C ILE A 92 -13.24 -5.92 -8.63
N LEU A 93 -12.19 -6.71 -8.39
CA LEU A 93 -11.44 -7.42 -9.42
C LEU A 93 -11.81 -8.89 -9.41
N GLN A 94 -12.22 -9.43 -10.55
CA GLN A 94 -12.48 -10.85 -10.74
C GLN A 94 -11.19 -11.55 -11.20
N PRO A 95 -10.77 -12.66 -10.56
CA PRO A 95 -9.63 -13.43 -11.03
C PRO A 95 -9.84 -13.90 -12.48
N GLY A 96 -8.85 -13.65 -13.35
CA GLY A 96 -8.89 -14.05 -14.76
C GLY A 96 -9.50 -13.02 -15.72
N GLU A 97 -10.04 -11.91 -15.22
CA GLU A 97 -10.40 -10.76 -16.06
C GLU A 97 -9.18 -9.86 -16.34
N ASP A 98 -9.20 -9.17 -17.47
CA ASP A 98 -8.23 -8.10 -17.75
C ASP A 98 -8.56 -6.88 -16.90
N PHE A 99 -7.70 -6.58 -15.92
CA PHE A 99 -7.83 -5.41 -15.06
C PHE A 99 -6.59 -4.51 -15.11
N LEU A 100 -6.84 -3.21 -14.96
CA LEU A 100 -5.81 -2.19 -14.92
C LEU A 100 -5.64 -1.66 -13.48
N CYS A 101 -4.51 -1.98 -12.86
CA CYS A 101 -4.05 -1.32 -11.63
C CYS A 101 -2.96 -0.29 -11.99
N LEU A 102 -3.07 0.94 -11.49
CA LEU A 102 -2.12 2.01 -11.74
C LEU A 102 -1.60 2.58 -10.43
N GLU A 103 -0.28 2.83 -10.36
CA GLU A 103 0.26 3.70 -9.32
C GLU A 103 -0.05 5.16 -9.64
N GLY A 104 -0.15 6.00 -8.60
CA GLY A 104 -0.47 7.42 -8.78
C GLY A 104 0.51 8.18 -9.69
N LYS A 105 1.79 7.79 -9.68
CA LYS A 105 2.83 8.36 -10.56
C LYS A 105 2.54 8.07 -12.04
N ASP A 106 2.09 6.86 -12.36
CA ASP A 106 1.81 6.42 -13.72
C ASP A 106 0.49 7.03 -14.20
N PHE A 107 -0.52 7.10 -13.34
CA PHE A 107 -1.76 7.82 -13.62
C PHE A 107 -1.48 9.29 -13.94
N ASN A 108 -0.75 9.99 -13.07
CA ASN A 108 -0.37 11.39 -13.28
C ASN A 108 0.39 11.59 -14.59
N ARG A 109 1.34 10.71 -14.93
CA ARG A 109 2.08 10.79 -16.19
C ARG A 109 1.16 10.63 -17.41
N ARG A 110 0.11 9.81 -17.33
CA ARG A 110 -0.84 9.62 -18.43
C ARG A 110 -1.75 10.83 -18.62
N ILE A 111 -2.17 11.44 -17.51
CA ILE A 111 -3.15 12.54 -17.56
C ILE A 111 -2.50 13.92 -17.63
N ARG A 112 -1.21 14.09 -17.35
CA ARG A 112 -0.55 15.41 -17.36
C ARG A 112 0.31 15.64 -18.61
N ASN A 113 0.35 16.86 -19.11
CA ASN A 113 1.28 17.30 -20.16
C ASN A 113 2.67 17.66 -19.56
N GLU A 114 3.62 18.05 -20.41
CA GLU A 114 4.98 18.47 -19.99
C GLU A 114 4.99 19.67 -19.03
N LYS A 115 3.90 20.45 -18.99
CA LYS A 115 3.70 21.58 -18.08
C LYS A 115 2.99 21.19 -16.77
N GLY A 116 2.64 19.91 -16.61
CA GLY A 116 1.96 19.38 -15.43
C GLY A 116 0.43 19.57 -15.43
N GLU A 117 -0.17 20.07 -16.52
CA GLU A 117 -1.61 20.33 -16.64
C GLU A 117 -2.36 19.07 -17.09
N VAL A 118 -3.59 18.90 -16.63
CA VAL A 118 -4.43 17.76 -17.03
C VAL A 118 -4.82 17.88 -18.51
N ARG A 119 -4.47 16.86 -19.30
CA ARG A 119 -4.87 16.69 -20.69
C ARG A 119 -6.35 16.31 -20.70
N GLY A 120 -7.19 17.20 -21.24
CA GLY A 120 -8.61 16.94 -21.52
C GLY A 120 -8.79 16.02 -22.72
#